data_AF-A0A151AU54-F1
#
_entry.id   AF-A0A151AU54-F1
#
_cell.length_a   1.000
_cell.length_b   1.000
_cell.length_c   1.000
_cell.angle_alpha   90.00
_cell.angle_beta   90.00
_cell.angle_gamma   90.00
#
_symmetry.space_group_name_H-M   'P 1'
#
loop_
_entity.id
_entity.type
_entity.pdbx_description
1 polymer ?
#
loop_
_entity_poly.entity_id
_entity_poly.type
_entity_poly.pdbx_seq_one_letter_code
_entity_poly.pdbx_strand_id
1 'polypeptide(L)'
;MSVSKELLETLIRLEPAQEPNESLRKLLRQKVLSDIRKYEVISTTFQKKYGTDFKTFRQSLPQGDWEVEQDYFDWELAETRLGELRSELARLSKHE
;
A
#
# COMPACT_ATOMS: atom_id res chain seq x y z
N MET A 1 -20.04 9.85 -15.55
CA MET A 1 -18.70 10.43 -15.73
C MET A 1 -18.09 9.83 -16.99
N SER A 2 -17.48 10.63 -17.87
CA SER A 2 -16.74 10.14 -19.03
C SER A 2 -15.23 10.32 -18.80
N VAL A 3 -14.43 9.38 -19.28
CA VAL A 3 -12.96 9.50 -19.30
C VAL A 3 -12.57 10.25 -20.57
N SER A 4 -11.66 11.23 -20.47
CA SER A 4 -11.22 11.99 -21.65
C SER A 4 -10.39 11.12 -22.59
N LYS A 5 -10.46 11.41 -23.89
CA LYS A 5 -9.68 10.70 -24.92
C LYS A 5 -8.17 10.77 -24.65
N GLU A 6 -7.68 11.93 -24.21
CA GLU A 6 -6.27 12.14 -23.86
C GLU A 6 -5.79 11.19 -22.74
N LEU A 7 -6.61 11.00 -21.69
CA LEU A 7 -6.29 10.09 -20.60
C LEU A 7 -6.27 8.63 -21.07
N LEU A 8 -7.21 8.24 -21.93
CA LEU A 8 -7.27 6.89 -22.50
C LEU A 8 -6.05 6.60 -23.38
N GLU A 9 -5.69 7.54 -24.27
CA GLU A 9 -4.51 7.42 -25.12
C GLU A 9 -3.23 7.36 -24.30
N THR A 10 -3.14 8.15 -23.23
CA THR A 10 -2.00 8.12 -22.31
C THR A 10 -1.91 6.79 -21.58
N LEU A 11 -3.04 6.27 -21.09
CA LEU A 11 -3.10 4.96 -20.44
C LEU A 11 -2.63 3.84 -21.38
N ILE A 12 -3.11 3.81 -22.62
CA ILE A 12 -2.72 2.80 -23.61
C ILE A 12 -1.21 2.89 -23.93
N ARG A 13 -0.64 4.10 -23.96
CA ARG A 13 0.81 4.28 -24.18
C ARG A 13 1.65 3.79 -22.99
N LEU A 14 1.21 4.07 -21.76
CA LEU A 14 1.94 3.70 -20.55
C LEU A 14 1.83 2.22 -20.23
N GLU A 15 0.65 1.63 -20.40
CA GLU A 15 0.35 0.24 -20.07
C GLU A 15 -0.37 -0.43 -21.25
N PRO A 16 0.36 -0.85 -22.30
CA PRO A 16 -0.26 -1.48 -23.47
C PRO A 16 -1.01 -2.78 -23.12
N ALA A 17 -2.25 -2.89 -23.61
CA ALA A 17 -3.11 -4.05 -23.41
C ALA A 17 -4.12 -4.18 -24.55
N GLN A 18 -4.87 -5.29 -24.62
CA GLN A 18 -5.86 -5.50 -25.69
C GLN A 18 -7.07 -4.58 -25.54
N GLU A 19 -7.48 -4.30 -24.31
CA GLU A 19 -8.58 -3.41 -23.99
C GLU A 19 -8.16 -2.33 -22.97
N PRO A 20 -8.74 -1.11 -23.03
CA PRO A 20 -8.40 -0.05 -22.08
C PRO A 20 -8.64 -0.42 -20.60
N ASN A 21 -9.62 -1.27 -20.32
CA ASN A 21 -9.87 -1.76 -18.97
C ASN A 21 -8.73 -2.65 -18.45
N GLU A 22 -8.09 -3.42 -19.34
CA GLU A 22 -6.93 -4.24 -19.00
C GLU A 22 -5.71 -3.36 -18.70
N SER A 23 -5.48 -2.32 -19.53
CA SER A 23 -4.47 -1.29 -19.25
C SER A 23 -4.69 -0.62 -17.90
N LEU A 24 -5.94 -0.23 -17.60
CA LEU A 24 -6.28 0.40 -16.33
C LEU A 24 -6.06 -0.55 -15.14
N ARG A 25 -6.44 -1.82 -15.29
CA ARG A 25 -6.22 -2.83 -14.24
C ARG A 25 -4.74 -3.05 -13.96
N LYS A 26 -3.90 -3.12 -15.00
CA LYS A 26 -2.44 -3.22 -14.86
C LYS A 26 -1.87 -2.01 -14.12
N LEU A 27 -2.25 -0.80 -14.53
CA LEU A 27 -1.80 0.45 -13.87
C LEU A 27 -2.19 0.48 -12.38
N LEU A 28 -3.45 0.17 -12.07
CA LEU A 28 -3.93 0.14 -10.68
C LEU A 28 -3.22 -0.93 -9.85
N ARG A 29 -2.99 -2.12 -10.42
CA ARG A 29 -2.24 -3.20 -9.77
C ARG A 29 -0.82 -2.75 -9.43
N GLN A 30 -0.12 -2.11 -10.36
CA GLN A 30 1.22 -1.58 -10.11
C GLN A 30 1.23 -0.51 -9.02
N LYS A 31 0.24 0.40 -9.01
CA LYS A 31 0.11 1.41 -7.94
C LYS A 31 -0.07 0.77 -6.57
N VAL A 32 -0.96 -0.22 -6.46
CA VAL A 32 -1.21 -0.95 -5.21
C VAL A 32 0.06 -1.68 -4.76
N LEU A 33 0.76 -2.38 -5.65
CA LEU A 33 2.02 -3.06 -5.33
C LEU A 33 3.12 -2.08 -4.88
N SER A 34 3.22 -0.92 -5.53
CA SER A 34 4.17 0.13 -5.14
C SER A 34 3.88 0.66 -3.74
N ASP A 35 2.61 0.87 -3.41
CA ASP A 35 2.21 1.34 -2.08
C ASP A 35 2.46 0.26 -1.01
N ILE A 36 2.19 -1.02 -1.32
CA ILE A 36 2.51 -2.14 -0.43
C ILE A 36 4.01 -2.12 -0.09
N ARG A 37 4.89 -2.03 -1.09
CA ARG A 37 6.34 -1.97 -0.88
C ARG A 37 6.74 -0.79 0.02
N LYS A 38 6.12 0.39 -0.18
CA LYS A 38 6.37 1.57 0.65
C LYS A 38 6.06 1.28 2.11
N TYR A 39 4.88 0.74 2.41
CA TYR A 39 4.48 0.48 3.80
C TYR A 39 5.21 -0.73 4.41
N GLU A 40 5.63 -1.72 3.60
CA GLU A 40 6.50 -2.80 4.06
C GLU A 40 7.86 -2.28 4.50
N VAL A 41 8.43 -1.29 3.80
CA VAL A 41 9.69 -0.63 4.23
C VAL A 41 9.49 0.09 5.56
N ILE A 42 8.37 0.80 5.75
CA ILE A 42 8.06 1.48 7.02
C ILE A 42 7.95 0.45 8.16
N SER A 43 7.11 -0.58 7.98
CA SER A 43 6.92 -1.64 8.98
C SER A 43 8.23 -2.36 9.33
N THR A 44 9.04 -2.70 8.32
CA THR A 44 10.35 -3.34 8.52
C THR A 44 11.34 -2.41 9.25
N THR A 45 11.26 -1.09 9.01
CA THR A 45 12.10 -0.10 9.68
C THR A 45 11.81 -0.07 11.17
N PHE A 46 10.54 -0.04 11.56
CA PHE A 46 10.16 -0.10 12.97
C PHE A 46 10.42 -1.46 13.61
N GLN A 47 10.20 -2.56 12.88
CA GLN A 47 10.56 -3.90 13.34
C GLN A 47 12.06 -3.99 13.67
N LYS A 48 12.91 -3.35 12.87
CA LYS A 48 14.36 -3.25 13.15
C LYS A 48 14.67 -2.31 14.32
N LYS A 49 13.99 -1.14 14.40
CA LYS A 49 14.20 -0.16 15.48
C LYS A 49 13.88 -0.77 16.86
N TYR A 50 12.79 -1.52 16.97
CA TYR A 50 12.29 -2.06 18.22
C TYR A 50 12.64 -3.54 18.47
N GLY A 51 13.19 -4.23 17.47
CA GLY A 51 13.62 -5.63 17.59
C GLY A 51 12.46 -6.63 17.76
N THR A 52 11.24 -6.25 17.43
CA THR A 52 10.02 -7.05 17.63
C THR A 52 8.99 -6.77 16.54
N ASP A 53 7.95 -7.60 16.40
CA ASP A 53 6.80 -7.29 15.53
C ASP A 53 5.86 -6.22 16.13
N PHE A 54 5.01 -5.62 15.29
CA PHE A 54 4.06 -4.57 15.68
C PHE A 54 3.09 -5.00 16.79
N LYS A 55 2.58 -6.23 16.74
CA LYS A 55 1.58 -6.70 17.70
C LYS A 55 2.18 -6.79 19.10
N THR A 56 3.39 -7.30 19.20
CA THR A 56 4.16 -7.37 20.44
C THR A 56 4.52 -5.97 20.92
N PHE A 57 5.03 -5.10 20.02
CA PHE A 57 5.36 -3.71 20.35
C PHE A 57 4.16 -2.93 20.92
N ARG A 58 2.98 -3.08 20.31
CA ARG A 58 1.72 -2.45 20.76
C ARG A 58 1.34 -2.84 22.20
N GLN A 59 1.64 -4.07 22.61
CA GLN A 59 1.32 -4.55 23.96
C GLN A 59 2.29 -4.02 25.02
N SER A 60 3.52 -3.69 24.61
CA SER A 60 4.59 -3.20 25.49
C SER A 60 4.83 -1.70 25.36
N LEU A 61 3.90 -0.93 24.78
CA LEU A 61 4.10 0.47 24.48
C LEU A 61 4.37 1.27 25.76
N PRO A 62 5.58 1.84 25.94
CA PRO A 62 5.89 2.65 27.10
C PRO A 62 5.08 3.95 27.08
N GLN A 63 4.63 4.40 28.25
CA GLN A 63 3.88 5.65 28.40
C GLN A 63 4.83 6.84 28.57
N GLY A 64 4.51 7.96 27.93
CA GLY A 64 5.17 9.25 28.19
C GLY A 64 6.44 9.52 27.39
N ASP A 65 6.78 8.65 26.44
CA ASP A 65 7.80 8.93 25.42
C ASP A 65 7.12 9.31 24.11
N TRP A 66 7.12 10.60 23.80
CA TRP A 66 6.50 11.15 22.61
C TRP A 66 7.07 10.57 21.31
N GLU A 67 8.36 10.25 21.25
CA GLU A 67 8.97 9.70 20.03
C GLU A 67 8.44 8.29 19.78
N VAL A 68 8.34 7.49 20.85
CA VAL A 68 7.80 6.13 20.79
C VAL A 68 6.31 6.13 20.46
N GLU A 69 5.54 7.10 20.97
CA GLU A 69 4.14 7.28 20.60
C GLU A 69 3.98 7.65 19.12
N GLN A 70 4.80 8.55 18.59
CA GLN A 70 4.75 8.90 17.17
C GLN A 70 5.08 7.68 16.28
N ASP A 71 6.15 6.96 16.61
CA ASP A 71 6.54 5.74 15.90
C ASP A 71 5.44 4.68 15.94
N TYR A 72 4.75 4.54 17.08
CA TYR A 72 3.58 3.68 17.20
C TYR A 72 2.48 4.04 16.20
N PHE A 73 2.11 5.33 16.10
CA PHE A 73 1.07 5.76 15.17
C PHE A 73 1.48 5.57 13.70
N ASP A 74 2.74 5.88 13.37
CA ASP A 74 3.28 5.68 12.03
C ASP A 74 3.30 4.19 11.63
N TRP A 75 3.64 3.31 12.58
CA TRP A 75 3.61 1.87 12.36
C TRP A 75 2.18 1.32 12.27
N GLU A 76 1.27 1.76 13.13
CA GLU A 76 -0.15 1.37 13.07
C GLU A 76 -0.79 1.77 11.74
N LEU A 77 -0.45 2.96 11.24
CA LEU A 77 -0.88 3.42 9.92
C LEU A 77 -0.34 2.49 8.83
N ALA A 78 0.95 2.12 8.88
CA ALA A 78 1.54 1.22 7.90
C ALA A 78 0.85 -0.15 7.87
N GLU A 79 0.62 -0.77 9.04
CA GLU A 79 -0.07 -2.06 9.14
C GLU A 79 -1.51 -2.00 8.62
N THR A 80 -2.24 -0.94 8.97
CA THR A 80 -3.61 -0.73 8.49
C THR A 80 -3.65 -0.60 6.98
N ARG A 81 -2.78 0.26 6.40
CA ARG A 81 -2.69 0.46 4.96
C ARG A 81 -2.26 -0.80 4.21
N LEU A 82 -1.36 -1.60 4.78
CA LEU A 82 -0.98 -2.90 4.20
C LEU A 82 -2.17 -3.85 4.12
N GLY A 83 -2.99 -3.94 5.17
CA GLY A 83 -4.21 -4.75 5.17
C GLY A 83 -5.20 -4.34 4.08
N GLU A 84 -5.47 -3.04 3.96
CA GLU A 84 -6.35 -2.47 2.94
C GLU A 84 -5.83 -2.73 1.52
N LEU A 85 -4.55 -2.44 1.26
CA LEU A 85 -3.94 -2.58 -0.06
C LEU A 85 -3.86 -4.04 -0.51
N ARG A 86 -3.54 -4.97 0.40
CA ARG A 86 -3.56 -6.41 0.10
C ARG A 86 -4.97 -6.89 -0.28
N SER A 87 -5.99 -6.33 0.37
CA SER A 87 -7.39 -6.61 0.04
C SER A 87 -7.77 -6.05 -1.34
N GLU A 88 -7.32 -4.84 -1.69
CA GLU A 88 -7.50 -4.29 -3.04
C GLU A 88 -6.77 -5.10 -4.12
N LEU A 89 -5.53 -5.52 -3.85
CA LEU A 89 -4.77 -6.35 -4.78
C LEU A 89 -5.49 -7.68 -5.06
N ALA A 90 -6.06 -8.30 -4.02
CA ALA A 90 -6.85 -9.51 -4.16
C ALA A 90 -8.12 -9.28 -5.01
N ARG A 91 -8.81 -8.15 -4.85
CA ARG A 91 -9.95 -7.77 -5.71
C ARG A 91 -9.55 -7.60 -7.17
N LEU A 92 -8.43 -6.93 -7.43
CA LEU A 92 -7.92 -6.72 -8.78
C LEU A 92 -7.48 -8.02 -9.47
N SER A 93 -7.08 -9.04 -8.70
CA SER A 93 -6.61 -10.33 -9.22
C SER A 93 -7.75 -11.35 -9.46
N LYS A 94 -8.95 -11.14 -8.89
CA LYS A 94 -10.11 -12.05 -9.06
C LYS A 94 -10.78 -12.01 -10.43
N HIS A 95 -10.34 -11.11 -11.31
CA HIS A 95 -10.95 -10.87 -12.62
C HIS A 95 -9.97 -11.10 -13.78
N GLU A 96 -8.88 -11.84 -13.53
CA GLU A 96 -8.02 -12.47 -14.56
C GLU A 96 -8.60 -13.82 -14.97
#